data_AF-A0A0K9GV85-F1
#
_entry.id   AF-A0A0K9GV85-F1
#
_cell.length_a   1.000
_cell.length_b   1.000
_cell.length_c   1.000
_cell.angle_alpha   90.00
_cell.angle_beta   90.00
_cell.angle_gamma   90.00
#
_symmetry.space_group_name_H-M   'P 1'
#
loop_
_entity.id
_entity.type
_entity.pdbx_description
1 polymer ?
#
loop_
_entity_poly.entity_id
_entity_poly.type
_entity_poly.pdbx_seq_one_letter_code
_entity_poly.pdbx_strand_id
1 'polypeptide(L)' 'MKENIKKPKRHQLVSLRFDFGLSQSELAEMLGVSQMTISRIEQGKKEIEWELRRKIEDSFGIDMD' A
#
# COMPACT_ATOMS: atom_id res chain seq x y z
N MET A 1 -22.23 -12.34 10.08
CA MET A 1 -22.20 -11.26 9.07
C MET A 1 -20.78 -11.18 8.56
N LYS A 2 -20.55 -11.34 7.25
CA LYS A 2 -19.21 -11.17 6.69
C LYS A 2 -18.96 -9.66 6.64
N GLU A 3 -17.99 -9.17 7.40
CA GLU A 3 -17.60 -7.77 7.39
C GLU A 3 -17.23 -7.38 5.95
N ASN A 4 -17.84 -6.31 5.47
CA ASN A 4 -17.47 -5.67 4.21
C ASN A 4 -16.13 -4.98 4.43
N ILE A 5 -15.04 -5.73 4.26
CA ILE A 5 -13.67 -5.20 4.31
C ILE A 5 -13.55 -4.16 3.19
N LYS A 6 -13.55 -2.87 3.55
CA LYS A 6 -13.24 -1.79 2.62
C LYS A 6 -11.79 -1.97 2.18
N LYS A 7 -11.56 -1.99 0.88
CA LYS A 7 -10.22 -2.13 0.29
C LYS A 7 -9.54 -0.77 0.22
N PRO A 8 -8.22 -0.68 0.45
CA PRO A 8 -7.51 0.57 0.25
C PRO A 8 -7.51 0.88 -1.23
N LYS A 9 -7.94 2.08 -1.59
CA LYS A 9 -7.91 2.54 -2.97
C LYS A 9 -6.45 2.77 -3.37
N ARG A 10 -6.05 2.35 -4.58
CA ARG A 10 -4.72 2.62 -5.16
C ARG A 10 -4.20 4.04 -4.91
N HIS A 11 -5.09 5.03 -4.91
CA HIS A 11 -4.75 6.43 -4.70
C HIS A 11 -4.20 6.72 -3.30
N GLN A 12 -4.58 5.93 -2.28
CA GLN A 12 -4.04 6.06 -0.92
C GLN A 12 -2.56 5.70 -0.88
N LEU A 13 -2.15 4.59 -1.50
CA LEU A 13 -0.74 4.19 -1.52
C LEU A 13 0.13 5.19 -2.29
N VAL A 14 -0.37 5.66 -3.44
CA VAL A 14 0.33 6.67 -4.25
C VAL A 14 0.50 7.97 -3.47
N SER A 15 -0.57 8.47 -2.85
CA SER A 15 -0.53 9.74 -2.09
C SER A 15 0.42 9.62 -0.93
N LEU A 16 0.31 8.55 -0.14
CA LEU A 16 1.17 8.28 0.99
C LEU A 16 2.64 8.18 0.58
N ARG A 17 2.96 7.52 -0.54
CA ARG A 17 4.32 7.48 -1.04
C ARG A 17 4.88 8.89 -1.30
N PHE A 18 4.08 9.75 -1.93
CA PHE A 18 4.48 11.12 -2.24
C PHE A 18 4.55 12.02 -1.00
N ASP A 19 3.62 11.88 -0.06
CA ASP A 19 3.58 12.65 1.19
C ASP A 19 4.84 12.43 2.04
N PHE A 20 5.40 11.22 1.97
CA PHE A 20 6.64 10.84 2.64
C PHE A 20 7.88 10.99 1.76
N GLY A 21 7.75 11.50 0.53
CA GLY A 21 8.89 11.74 -0.39
C GLY A 21 9.58 10.48 -0.89
N LEU A 22 8.90 9.33 -0.88
CA LEU A 22 9.48 8.03 -1.20
C LEU A 22 9.42 7.73 -2.70
N SER A 23 10.42 7.04 -3.22
CA SER A 23 10.35 6.31 -4.48
C SER A 23 9.60 4.98 -4.31
N GLN A 24 9.20 4.36 -5.43
CA GLN A 24 8.56 3.05 -5.38
C GLN A 24 9.48 1.98 -4.79
N SER A 25 10.80 2.10 -5.00
CA SER A 25 11.79 1.17 -4.45
C SER A 25 11.94 1.31 -2.94
N GLU A 26 12.00 2.54 -2.42
CA GLU A 26 12.12 2.79 -0.98
C GLU A 26 10.87 2.33 -0.22
N LEU A 27 9.69 2.59 -0.79
CA LEU A 27 8.44 2.06 -0.23
C LEU A 27 8.42 0.52 -0.26
N ALA A 28 8.90 -0.09 -1.34
CA ALA A 28 8.94 -1.53 -1.47
C ALA A 28 9.89 -2.17 -0.44
N GLU A 29 11.07 -1.58 -0.25
CA GLU A 29 12.05 -2.00 0.75
C GLU A 29 11.46 -1.93 2.16
N MET A 30 10.84 -0.81 2.50
CA MET A 30 10.17 -0.60 3.79
C MET A 30 9.08 -1.64 4.07
N LEU A 31 8.30 -1.99 3.06
CA LEU A 31 7.20 -2.96 3.16
C LEU A 31 7.66 -4.42 2.95
N GLY A 32 8.94 -4.66 2.65
CA GLY A 32 9.49 -5.99 2.38
C GLY A 32 8.82 -6.67 1.17
N VAL A 33 8.60 -5.92 0.09
CA VAL A 33 8.08 -6.41 -1.20
C VAL A 33 8.98 -5.95 -2.34
N SER A 34 8.73 -6.44 -3.56
CA SER A 34 9.45 -5.96 -4.74
C SER A 34 8.93 -4.59 -5.21
N GLN A 35 9.79 -3.75 -5.81
CA GLN A 35 9.36 -2.51 -6.46
C GLN A 35 8.30 -2.76 -7.55
N MET A 36 8.41 -3.89 -8.27
CA MET A 36 7.40 -4.31 -9.26
C MET A 36 6.02 -4.51 -8.62
N THR A 37 5.97 -5.04 -7.39
CA THR A 37 4.71 -5.18 -6.62
C THR A 37 4.06 -3.82 -6.42
N ILE A 38 4.82 -2.83 -5.94
CA ILE A 38 4.33 -1.46 -5.73
C ILE A 38 3.86 -0.84 -7.05
N SER A 39 4.67 -0.94 -8.12
CA SER A 39 4.31 -0.42 -9.44
C SER A 39 2.99 -1.00 -9.97
N ARG A 40 2.80 -2.32 -9.86
CA ARG A 40 1.54 -2.96 -10.28
C ARG A 40 0.34 -2.49 -9.45
N ILE A 41 0.52 -2.24 -8.16
CA ILE A 41 -0.54 -1.70 -7.29
C ILE A 41 -0.90 -0.28 -7.71
N GLU A 42 0.09 0.60 -7.86
CA GLU A 42 -0.14 2.00 -8.25
C GLU A 42 -0.79 2.12 -9.64
N GLN A 43 -0.48 1.19 -10.55
CA GLN A 43 -1.11 1.08 -11.87
C GLN A 43 -2.51 0.43 -11.84
N GLY A 44 -2.98 -0.07 -10.70
CA GLY A 44 -4.24 -0.82 -10.58
C GLY A 44 -4.21 -2.20 -11.25
N LYS A 45 -3.02 -2.75 -11.52
CA LYS A 45 -2.79 -4.09 -12.08
C LYS A 45 -2.65 -5.17 -11.00
N LYS A 46 -2.64 -4.78 -9.72
CA LYS A 46 -2.63 -5.66 -8.55
C LYS A 46 -3.38 -4.97 -7.42
N GLU A 47 -4.22 -5.71 -6.72
CA GLU A 47 -4.89 -5.22 -5.51
C GLU A 47 -3.94 -5.31 -4.31
N ILE A 48 -4.15 -4.44 -3.31
CA ILE A 48 -3.43 -4.54 -2.03
C ILE A 48 -4.06 -5.67 -1.22
N GLU A 49 -3.28 -6.71 -0.97
CA GLU A 49 -3.67 -7.84 -0.12
C GLU A 49 -3.58 -7.48 1.36
N TRP A 50 -4.29 -8.23 2.20
CA TRP A 50 -4.43 -7.93 3.63
C TRP A 50 -3.10 -7.78 4.36
N GLU A 51 -2.13 -8.66 4.09
CA GLU A 51 -0.80 -8.59 4.73
C GLU A 51 -0.04 -7.30 4.37
N LEU A 52 -0.10 -6.89 3.10
CA LEU A 52 0.55 -5.66 2.65
C LEU A 52 -0.14 -4.43 3.22
N ARG A 53 -1.48 -4.45 3.31
CA ARG A 53 -2.25 -3.41 4.01
C ARG A 53 -1.79 -3.27 5.45
N ARG A 54 -1.70 -4.37 6.21
CA ARG A 54 -1.23 -4.35 7.60
C ARG A 54 0.15 -3.73 7.72
N LYS A 55 1.09 -4.11 6.84
CA LYS A 55 2.43 -3.51 6.83
C LYS A 55 2.40 -2.00 6.56
N ILE A 56 1.53 -1.53 5.67
CA ILE A 56 1.37 -0.09 5.41
C ILE A 56 0.81 0.60 6.66
N GLU A 57 -0.27 0.08 7.25
CA GLU A 57 -0.87 0.63 8.47
C GLU A 57 0.16 0.71 9.61
N ASP A 58 0.91 -0.38 9.84
CA ASP A 58 1.92 -0.47 10.88
C ASP A 58 3.14 0.44 10.61
N SER A 59 3.59 0.59 9.35
CA SER A 59 4.77 1.40 9.00
C SER A 59 4.50 2.90 9.06
N PHE A 60 3.29 3.31 8.73
CA PHE A 60 2.93 4.73 8.62
C PHE A 60 2.03 5.21 9.77
N GLY A 61 1.58 4.31 10.66
CA GLY A 61 0.70 4.64 11.78
C GLY A 61 -0.66 5.17 11.33
N ILE A 62 -1.15 4.66 10.19
CA ILE A 62 -2.43 5.07 9.60
C ILE A 62 -3.44 3.93 9.59
N ASP A 63 -4.71 4.26 9.41
CA ASP A 63 -5.77 3.32 9.07
C ASP A 63 -6.15 3.49 7.59
N MET A 64 -6.18 2.39 6.85
CA MET A 64 -6.52 2.37 5.43
C MET A 64 -7.99 1.98 5.14
N ASP A 65 -8.85 1.89 6.16
CA ASP A 65 -10.30 1.58 6.04
C ASP A 65 -11.21 2.73 5.57
#